data_AF-A0A7G9RAI1-F1
#
_entry.id   AF-A0A7G9RAI1-F1
#
_cell.length_a   1.000
_cell.length_b   1.000
_cell.length_c   1.000
_cell.angle_alpha   90.00
_cell.angle_beta   90.00
_cell.angle_gamma   90.00
#
_symmetry.space_group_name_H-M   'P 1'
#
loop_
_entity.id
_entity.type
_entity.pdbx_description
1 polymer ?
#
loop_
_entity_poly.entity_id
_entity_poly.type
_entity_poly.pdbx_seq_one_letter_code
_entity_poly.pdbx_strand_id
1 'polypeptide(L)'
;MRWRGRRARATRRPATSADPVAAVLADAAAGGPLVRRFPDVEARLEELPGWIDVEDSGELEGYDTVVRFGDEIASYCDPYDDGLDLALADQPGLDAVLPEDREVVYLRSPLALADVKAAVIRAVLEVNRSPRSPAPSRVLPTEAVEELVATVRPLLEQAGFANTHAGVRYFYREGRDGFVGSIAFASGSGTSADRTSQDGQVWVMSGTHLPGIGRDVPSSPDRVAPVHCHQLVQHWAAPTADDLRRLLVAEVLPVLDLTRDRAGLATWIGEDPTRVGVPDQRPTYARLFAQWGQADQAARVVAHLDRHWRSLRAHPDTAAARELIRAAARR
;
A
#
# COMPACT_ATOMS: atom_id res chain seq x y z
N MET A 1 9.93 16.18 -26.60
CA MET A 1 10.97 15.49 -25.80
C MET A 1 11.11 14.07 -26.33
N ARG A 2 12.35 13.64 -26.60
CA ARG A 2 12.65 12.30 -27.12
C ARG A 2 12.38 11.26 -26.02
N TRP A 3 11.50 10.31 -26.31
CA TRP A 3 11.33 9.07 -25.54
C TRP A 3 12.71 8.40 -25.42
N ARG A 4 13.34 8.50 -24.25
CA ARG A 4 14.46 7.63 -23.89
C ARG A 4 13.85 6.28 -23.52
N GLY A 5 14.27 5.24 -24.24
CA GLY A 5 13.64 3.94 -24.27
C GLY A 5 13.45 3.31 -22.89
N ARG A 6 12.40 2.50 -22.78
CA ARG A 6 12.32 1.38 -21.83
C ARG A 6 13.71 0.74 -21.78
N ARG A 7 14.40 0.79 -20.63
CA ARG A 7 15.53 -0.11 -20.40
C ARG A 7 15.00 -1.52 -20.61
N ALA A 8 15.69 -2.31 -21.44
CA ALA A 8 15.36 -3.69 -21.67
C ALA A 8 15.25 -4.42 -20.32
N ARG A 9 14.19 -5.21 -20.14
CA ARG A 9 14.03 -6.12 -18.99
C ARG A 9 15.36 -6.88 -18.84
N ALA A 10 15.99 -6.83 -17.67
CA ALA A 10 17.23 -7.56 -17.44
C ALA A 10 16.96 -9.03 -17.77
N THR A 11 17.77 -9.60 -18.66
CA THR A 11 17.58 -10.99 -19.09
C THR A 11 17.96 -11.88 -17.92
N ARG A 12 16.99 -12.62 -17.36
CA ARG A 12 17.25 -13.55 -16.26
C ARG A 12 18.27 -14.61 -16.69
N ARG A 13 19.14 -14.98 -15.77
CA ARG A 13 20.06 -16.12 -15.90
C ARG A 13 19.26 -17.42 -15.89
N PRO A 14 19.78 -18.50 -16.48
CA PRO A 14 19.23 -19.84 -16.31
C PRO A 14 19.21 -20.26 -14.84
N ALA A 15 18.28 -21.14 -14.49
CA ALA A 15 18.19 -21.66 -13.14
C ALA A 15 19.48 -22.39 -12.73
N THR A 16 19.92 -22.24 -11.48
CA THR A 16 21.18 -22.86 -11.00
C THR A 16 21.09 -24.38 -10.85
N SER A 17 19.87 -24.92 -10.72
CA SER A 17 19.59 -26.35 -10.68
C SER A 17 18.16 -26.64 -11.18
N ALA A 18 17.80 -27.93 -11.25
CA ALA A 18 16.46 -28.35 -11.66
C ALA A 18 15.36 -27.95 -10.65
N ASP A 19 15.70 -27.90 -9.35
CA ASP A 19 14.81 -27.43 -8.29
C ASP A 19 15.63 -26.72 -7.18
N PRO A 20 15.93 -25.42 -7.36
CA PRO A 20 16.69 -24.64 -6.39
C PRO A 20 16.03 -24.56 -5.01
N VAL A 21 14.69 -24.63 -4.96
CA VAL A 21 13.93 -24.57 -3.70
C VAL A 21 14.10 -25.86 -2.93
N ALA A 22 13.92 -27.02 -3.57
CA ALA A 22 14.14 -28.30 -2.92
C ALA A 22 15.58 -28.46 -2.40
N ALA A 23 16.58 -27.95 -3.14
CA ALA A 23 17.97 -27.94 -2.67
C ALA A 23 18.14 -27.13 -1.38
N VAL A 24 17.57 -25.93 -1.31
CA VAL A 24 17.61 -25.10 -0.11
C VAL A 24 16.92 -25.75 1.08
N LEU A 25 15.76 -26.41 0.88
CA LEU A 25 15.07 -27.10 1.97
C LEU A 25 15.87 -28.30 2.49
N ALA A 26 16.52 -29.05 1.59
CA ALA A 26 17.39 -30.17 1.98
C ALA A 26 18.59 -29.68 2.81
N ASP A 27 19.26 -28.61 2.37
CA ASP A 27 20.35 -27.97 3.12
C ASP A 27 19.86 -27.42 4.47
N ALA A 28 18.67 -26.82 4.49
CA ALA A 28 18.06 -26.30 5.70
C ALA A 28 17.74 -27.41 6.70
N ALA A 29 17.20 -28.55 6.27
CA ALA A 29 16.92 -29.67 7.16
C ALA A 29 18.20 -30.17 7.88
N ALA A 30 19.36 -30.10 7.23
CA ALA A 30 20.65 -30.42 7.83
C ALA A 30 21.17 -29.33 8.81
N GLY A 31 20.69 -28.09 8.66
CA GLY A 31 21.11 -26.92 9.45
C GLY A 31 20.47 -26.76 10.83
N GLY A 32 19.67 -27.72 11.28
CA GLY A 32 19.06 -27.74 12.62
C GLY A 32 17.57 -27.31 12.65
N PRO A 33 16.93 -27.36 13.83
CA PRO A 33 15.50 -27.07 13.95
C PRO A 33 15.18 -25.59 13.70
N LEU A 34 13.92 -25.32 13.34
CA LEU A 34 13.37 -23.97 13.33
C LEU A 34 13.14 -23.47 14.76
N VAL A 35 13.32 -22.17 14.96
CA VAL A 35 13.00 -21.52 16.24
C VAL A 35 11.51 -21.26 16.28
N ARG A 36 10.86 -21.75 17.36
CA ARG A 36 9.44 -21.55 17.61
C ARG A 36 9.17 -20.11 18.05
N ARG A 37 8.38 -19.37 17.25
CA ARG A 37 8.01 -17.97 17.51
C ARG A 37 6.75 -17.84 18.39
N PHE A 38 5.79 -18.76 18.26
CA PHE A 38 4.53 -18.74 19.01
C PHE A 38 4.31 -20.03 19.79
N PRO A 39 3.77 -19.97 21.03
CA PRO A 39 3.53 -21.16 21.86
C PRO A 39 2.56 -22.19 21.29
N ASP A 40 1.72 -21.80 20.33
CA ASP A 40 0.65 -22.63 19.76
C ASP A 40 0.85 -22.94 18.27
N VAL A 41 1.88 -22.37 17.63
CA VAL A 41 2.19 -22.59 16.21
C VAL A 41 3.52 -23.32 16.09
N GLU A 42 3.56 -24.33 15.22
CA GLU A 42 4.78 -25.07 14.90
C GLU A 42 5.11 -24.83 13.42
N ALA A 43 6.18 -24.07 13.17
CA ALA A 43 6.65 -23.79 11.81
C ALA A 43 7.25 -25.06 11.17
N ARG A 44 7.01 -25.26 9.88
CA ARG A 44 7.41 -26.47 9.14
C ARG A 44 8.17 -26.12 7.85
N LEU A 45 9.34 -26.70 7.67
CA LEU A 45 10.19 -26.40 6.51
C LEU A 45 9.47 -26.67 5.17
N GLU A 46 8.63 -27.70 5.12
CA GLU A 46 7.94 -28.13 3.91
C GLU A 46 6.82 -27.16 3.49
N GLU A 47 6.26 -26.40 4.44
CA GLU A 47 5.17 -25.45 4.21
C GLU A 47 5.70 -24.07 3.78
N LEU A 48 6.93 -23.72 4.18
CA LEU A 48 7.54 -22.41 3.91
C LEU A 48 7.47 -21.94 2.45
N PRO A 49 7.75 -22.77 1.42
CA PRO A 49 7.63 -22.32 0.04
C PRO A 49 6.20 -21.95 -0.38
N GLY A 50 5.18 -22.46 0.30
CA GLY A 50 3.77 -22.14 0.04
C GLY A 50 3.41 -20.72 0.47
N TRP A 51 4.13 -20.17 1.44
CA TRP A 51 3.90 -18.82 1.99
C TRP A 51 4.71 -17.74 1.29
N ILE A 52 5.49 -18.09 0.26
CA ILE A 52 6.36 -17.17 -0.47
C ILE A 52 6.02 -17.27 -1.96
N ASP A 53 5.43 -16.22 -2.51
CA ASP A 53 5.20 -16.08 -3.94
C ASP A 53 6.23 -15.15 -4.58
N VAL A 54 6.70 -15.49 -5.78
CA VAL A 54 7.75 -14.73 -6.48
C VAL A 54 7.40 -14.62 -7.96
N GLU A 55 7.21 -13.38 -8.41
CA GLU A 55 6.78 -13.09 -9.76
C GLU A 55 7.65 -12.01 -10.42
N ASP A 56 7.69 -12.02 -11.76
CA ASP A 56 8.22 -10.90 -12.51
C ASP A 56 7.34 -9.65 -12.29
N SER A 57 7.92 -8.55 -11.83
CA SER A 57 7.20 -7.27 -11.73
C SER A 57 7.63 -6.28 -12.81
N GLY A 58 6.69 -5.43 -13.20
CA GLY A 58 6.93 -4.21 -13.96
C GLY A 58 6.22 -3.01 -13.34
N GLU A 59 5.75 -3.17 -12.10
CA GLU A 59 5.02 -2.15 -11.34
C GLU A 59 5.95 -1.03 -10.90
N LEU A 60 7.22 -1.39 -10.65
CA LEU A 60 8.21 -0.49 -10.09
C LEU A 60 9.45 -0.34 -10.98
N GLU A 61 9.80 0.91 -11.33
CA GLU A 61 11.01 1.18 -12.11
C GLU A 61 12.29 0.81 -11.33
N GLY A 62 13.14 -0.01 -11.96
CA GLY A 62 14.42 -0.43 -11.38
C GLY A 62 14.36 -1.72 -10.56
N TYR A 63 13.17 -2.30 -10.37
CA TYR A 63 12.95 -3.60 -9.75
C TYR A 63 12.22 -4.50 -10.75
N ASP A 64 12.66 -5.75 -10.86
CA ASP A 64 12.20 -6.70 -11.88
C ASP A 64 11.43 -7.89 -11.29
N THR A 65 11.38 -7.98 -9.96
CA THR A 65 10.79 -9.09 -9.23
C THR A 65 9.99 -8.55 -8.06
N VAL A 66 8.81 -9.12 -7.80
CA VAL A 66 8.03 -8.90 -6.57
C VAL A 66 7.95 -10.21 -5.81
N VAL A 67 8.13 -10.12 -4.49
CA VAL A 67 7.95 -11.21 -3.54
C VAL A 67 6.76 -10.87 -2.67
N ARG A 68 5.81 -11.80 -2.55
CA ARG A 68 4.65 -11.67 -1.67
C ARG A 68 4.68 -12.76 -0.60
N PHE A 69 4.45 -12.37 0.64
CA PHE A 69 4.37 -13.27 1.77
C PHE A 69 2.92 -13.46 2.19
N GLY A 70 2.54 -14.71 2.48
CA GLY A 70 1.30 -14.99 3.21
C GLY A 70 1.46 -14.69 4.70
N ASP A 71 0.34 -14.45 5.40
CA ASP A 71 0.31 -14.13 6.84
C ASP A 71 1.09 -15.14 7.70
N GLU A 72 1.08 -16.42 7.30
CA GLU A 72 1.76 -17.50 8.00
C GLU A 72 3.29 -17.34 8.03
N ILE A 73 3.87 -16.44 7.22
CA ILE A 73 5.30 -16.11 7.27
C ILE A 73 5.73 -15.64 8.68
N ALA A 74 4.80 -15.02 9.43
CA ALA A 74 5.01 -14.59 10.81
C ALA A 74 5.42 -15.73 11.75
N SER A 75 5.08 -16.98 11.40
CA SER A 75 5.50 -18.17 12.14
C SER A 75 7.01 -18.43 12.06
N TYR A 76 7.68 -17.88 11.04
CA TYR A 76 9.11 -18.03 10.77
C TYR A 76 9.88 -16.78 11.19
N CYS A 77 9.45 -15.61 10.76
CA CYS A 77 10.01 -14.31 11.13
C CYS A 77 8.96 -13.20 10.98
N ASP A 78 9.09 -12.11 11.73
CA ASP A 78 8.46 -10.84 11.38
C ASP A 78 9.33 -10.17 10.30
N PRO A 79 8.86 -10.04 9.04
CA PRO A 79 9.65 -9.47 7.94
C PRO A 79 10.17 -8.06 8.22
N TYR A 80 9.50 -7.32 9.10
CA TYR A 80 9.84 -5.95 9.43
C TYR A 80 10.72 -5.88 10.70
N ASP A 81 10.38 -6.63 11.74
CA ASP A 81 11.07 -6.52 13.05
C ASP A 81 12.33 -7.40 13.17
N ASP A 82 12.50 -8.45 12.36
CA ASP A 82 13.63 -9.39 12.49
C ASP A 82 14.77 -9.16 11.48
N GLY A 83 14.74 -8.07 10.70
CA GLY A 83 15.79 -7.72 9.73
C GLY A 83 15.86 -8.61 8.49
N LEU A 84 14.71 -9.02 7.94
CA LEU A 84 14.64 -9.83 6.73
C LEU A 84 15.19 -9.12 5.50
N ASP A 85 14.99 -7.80 5.40
CA ASP A 85 15.54 -6.95 4.36
C ASP A 85 17.07 -7.04 4.27
N LEU A 86 17.75 -7.04 5.42
CA LEU A 86 19.20 -7.22 5.52
C LEU A 86 19.63 -8.62 5.10
N ALA A 87 18.92 -9.66 5.57
CA ALA A 87 19.22 -11.04 5.20
C ALA A 87 19.03 -11.28 3.70
N LEU A 88 18.04 -10.63 3.08
CA LEU A 88 17.82 -10.62 1.63
C LEU A 88 18.94 -9.87 0.91
N ALA A 89 19.37 -8.71 1.40
CA ALA A 89 20.44 -7.92 0.78
C ALA A 89 21.79 -8.66 0.76
N ASP A 90 22.01 -9.56 1.74
CA ASP A 90 23.20 -10.41 1.80
C ASP A 90 23.12 -11.64 0.88
N GLN A 91 21.95 -11.97 0.30
CA GLN A 91 21.82 -13.14 -0.55
C GLN A 91 22.59 -12.96 -1.88
N PRO A 92 23.43 -13.92 -2.27
CA PRO A 92 24.14 -13.86 -3.54
C PRO A 92 23.20 -13.72 -4.74
N GLY A 93 23.43 -12.69 -5.56
CA GLY A 93 22.66 -12.44 -6.77
C GLY A 93 21.38 -11.63 -6.56
N LEU A 94 21.10 -11.12 -5.36
CA LEU A 94 20.12 -10.04 -5.15
C LEU A 94 20.85 -8.69 -5.19
N ASP A 95 20.57 -7.87 -6.20
CA ASP A 95 21.29 -6.61 -6.46
C ASP A 95 20.67 -5.39 -5.76
N ALA A 96 19.41 -5.49 -5.36
CA ALA A 96 18.72 -4.52 -4.52
C ALA A 96 17.47 -5.17 -3.90
N VAL A 97 17.16 -4.73 -2.69
CA VAL A 97 15.99 -5.13 -1.91
C VAL A 97 15.24 -3.87 -1.53
N LEU A 98 13.92 -3.91 -1.65
CA LEU A 98 13.04 -2.83 -1.26
C LEU A 98 11.78 -3.41 -0.59
N PRO A 99 11.71 -3.42 0.75
CA PRO A 99 10.49 -3.78 1.44
C PRO A 99 9.45 -2.65 1.26
N GLU A 100 8.31 -2.98 0.66
CA GLU A 100 7.16 -2.08 0.58
C GLU A 100 6.38 -2.12 1.90
N ASP A 101 6.13 -3.31 2.42
CA ASP A 101 5.52 -3.55 3.73
C ASP A 101 5.88 -4.94 4.30
N ARG A 102 5.09 -5.45 5.25
CA ARG A 102 5.29 -6.77 5.89
C ARG A 102 5.01 -7.95 4.94
N GLU A 103 4.24 -7.74 3.87
CA GLU A 103 3.80 -8.76 2.94
C GLU A 103 4.47 -8.65 1.58
N VAL A 104 4.98 -7.47 1.18
CA VAL A 104 5.50 -7.21 -0.16
C VAL A 104 6.92 -6.67 -0.14
N VAL A 105 7.80 -7.32 -0.91
CA VAL A 105 9.19 -6.89 -1.13
C VAL A 105 9.51 -6.90 -2.62
N TYR A 106 10.00 -5.78 -3.15
CA TYR A 106 10.53 -5.71 -4.50
C TYR A 106 12.02 -6.01 -4.53
N LEU A 107 12.43 -6.82 -5.50
CA LEU A 107 13.81 -7.20 -5.71
C LEU A 107 14.27 -6.81 -7.11
N ARG A 108 15.55 -6.48 -7.21
CA ARG A 108 16.28 -6.43 -8.48
C ARG A 108 17.24 -7.60 -8.49
N SER A 109 17.09 -8.51 -9.44
CA SER A 109 17.97 -9.67 -9.51
C SER A 109 18.09 -10.22 -10.93
N PRO A 110 19.31 -10.56 -11.38
CA PRO A 110 19.51 -11.28 -12.63
C PRO A 110 19.16 -12.78 -12.50
N LEU A 111 18.76 -13.29 -11.34
CA LEU A 111 18.49 -14.72 -11.13
C LEU A 111 17.19 -15.17 -11.80
N ALA A 112 17.06 -16.48 -12.05
CA ALA A 112 15.76 -17.07 -12.39
C ALA A 112 14.80 -16.96 -11.19
N LEU A 113 13.48 -16.89 -11.42
CA LEU A 113 12.49 -16.75 -10.35
C LEU A 113 12.60 -17.86 -9.29
N ALA A 114 12.87 -19.10 -9.70
CA ALA A 114 13.08 -20.22 -8.78
C ALA A 114 14.31 -20.03 -7.88
N ASP A 115 15.39 -19.44 -8.40
CA ASP A 115 16.58 -19.13 -7.60
C ASP A 115 16.35 -17.92 -6.69
N VAL A 116 15.54 -16.93 -7.11
CA VAL A 116 15.10 -15.84 -6.24
C VAL A 116 14.28 -16.41 -5.09
N LYS A 117 13.30 -17.27 -5.36
CA LYS A 117 12.51 -17.94 -4.33
C LYS A 117 13.38 -18.74 -3.36
N ALA A 118 14.36 -19.48 -3.87
CA ALA A 118 15.34 -20.19 -3.05
C ALA A 118 16.19 -19.24 -2.18
N ALA A 119 16.61 -18.09 -2.71
CA ALA A 119 17.32 -17.06 -1.95
C ALA A 119 16.46 -16.44 -0.84
N VAL A 120 15.19 -16.14 -1.12
CA VAL A 120 14.23 -15.64 -0.13
C VAL A 120 14.03 -16.66 0.99
N ILE A 121 13.84 -17.93 0.66
CA ILE A 121 13.72 -19.01 1.65
C ILE A 121 14.98 -19.08 2.53
N ARG A 122 16.19 -19.01 1.95
CA ARG A 122 17.43 -18.97 2.73
C ARG A 122 17.45 -17.80 3.71
N ALA A 123 17.08 -16.60 3.27
CA ALA A 123 17.03 -15.42 4.13
C ALA A 123 16.02 -15.58 5.28
N VAL A 124 14.81 -16.07 5.02
CA VAL A 124 13.80 -16.32 6.06
C VAL A 124 14.29 -17.34 7.08
N LEU A 125 14.94 -18.41 6.63
CA LEU A 125 15.45 -19.46 7.51
C LEU A 125 16.64 -18.97 8.35
N GLU A 126 17.50 -18.15 7.77
CA GLU A 126 18.58 -17.48 8.48
C GLU A 126 18.03 -16.60 9.61
N VAL A 127 17.05 -15.75 9.31
CA VAL A 127 16.40 -14.86 10.28
C VAL A 127 15.61 -15.64 11.33
N ASN A 128 14.93 -16.72 10.96
CA ASN A 128 14.25 -17.59 11.93
C ASN A 128 15.23 -18.14 12.96
N ARG A 129 16.39 -18.64 12.51
CA ARG A 129 17.40 -19.28 13.38
C ARG A 129 18.26 -18.29 14.13
N SER A 130 18.40 -17.08 13.62
CA SER A 130 19.20 -16.02 14.21
C SER A 130 18.52 -14.69 13.89
N PRO A 131 17.52 -14.29 14.70
CA PRO A 131 16.82 -13.03 14.50
C PRO A 131 17.85 -11.91 14.45
N ARG A 132 17.90 -11.21 13.31
CA ARG A 132 18.81 -10.08 13.16
C ARG A 132 18.13 -8.89 13.82
N SER A 133 18.90 -8.08 14.53
CA SER A 133 18.37 -6.76 14.86
C SER A 133 18.14 -6.03 13.53
N PRO A 134 16.97 -5.43 13.31
CA PRO A 134 16.74 -4.67 12.10
C PRO A 134 17.82 -3.58 12.03
N ALA A 135 18.17 -3.15 10.82
CA ALA A 135 18.95 -1.92 10.69
C ALA A 135 18.23 -0.85 11.52
N PRO A 136 18.96 0.04 12.23
CA PRO A 136 18.32 1.09 13.02
C PRO A 136 17.51 1.98 12.09
N SER A 137 16.26 1.60 11.87
CA SER A 137 15.25 2.39 11.22
C SER A 137 15.02 3.55 12.15
N ARG A 138 15.09 4.76 11.62
CA ARG A 138 14.84 5.97 12.42
C ARG A 138 13.35 6.13 12.67
N VAL A 139 12.64 5.08 13.05
CA VAL A 139 11.21 5.16 13.32
C VAL A 139 11.01 6.13 14.47
N LEU A 140 10.18 7.15 14.23
CA LEU A 140 9.82 8.09 15.28
C LEU A 140 9.05 7.32 16.36
N PRO A 141 9.41 7.47 17.65
CA PRO A 141 8.58 6.97 18.73
C PRO A 141 7.15 7.52 18.61
N THR A 142 6.17 6.74 19.04
CA THR A 142 4.76 7.15 19.02
C THR A 142 4.57 8.50 19.71
N GLU A 143 5.21 8.68 20.86
CA GLU A 143 5.14 9.90 21.67
C GLU A 143 5.65 11.13 20.89
N ALA A 144 6.71 10.98 20.10
CA ALA A 144 7.24 12.06 19.26
C ALA A 144 6.25 12.47 18.15
N VAL A 145 5.55 11.49 17.56
CA VAL A 145 4.48 11.77 16.59
C VAL A 145 3.31 12.47 17.29
N GLU A 146 2.93 12.04 18.49
CA GLU A 146 1.83 12.65 19.26
C GLU A 146 2.12 14.09 19.66
N GLU A 147 3.35 14.39 20.08
CA GLU A 147 3.81 15.75 20.37
C GLU A 147 3.73 16.64 19.13
N LEU A 148 4.21 16.17 17.98
CA LEU A 148 4.10 16.88 16.71
C LEU A 148 2.63 17.13 16.32
N VAL A 149 1.77 16.11 16.46
CA VAL A 149 0.34 16.23 16.17
C VAL A 149 -0.34 17.27 17.08
N ALA A 150 0.04 17.33 18.36
CA ALA A 150 -0.48 18.34 19.27
C ALA A 150 -0.21 19.78 18.78
N THR A 151 0.90 20.02 18.08
CA THR A 151 1.23 21.35 17.51
C THR A 151 0.36 21.76 16.33
N VAL A 152 -0.14 20.80 15.54
CA VAL A 152 -0.99 21.04 14.36
C VAL A 152 -2.48 20.82 14.63
N ARG A 153 -2.84 20.24 15.78
CA ARG A 153 -4.23 20.06 16.21
C ARG A 153 -5.09 21.33 16.08
N PRO A 154 -4.67 22.53 16.53
CA PRO A 154 -5.50 23.72 16.40
C PRO A 154 -5.86 24.07 14.95
N LEU A 155 -4.97 23.76 13.99
CA LEU A 155 -5.24 23.94 12.56
C LEU A 155 -6.32 22.96 12.08
N LEU A 156 -6.25 21.71 12.52
CA LEU A 156 -7.24 20.68 12.17
C LEU A 156 -8.61 21.02 12.78
N GLU A 157 -8.65 21.46 14.03
CA GLU A 157 -9.86 21.92 14.70
C GLU A 157 -10.48 23.13 14.00
N GLN A 158 -9.67 24.10 13.57
CA GLN A 158 -10.14 25.24 12.75
C GLN A 158 -10.71 24.79 11.40
N ALA A 159 -10.18 23.72 10.82
CA ALA A 159 -10.71 23.10 9.61
C ALA A 159 -11.96 22.23 9.88
N GLY A 160 -12.43 22.16 11.13
CA GLY A 160 -13.63 21.41 11.52
C GLY A 160 -13.39 19.93 11.82
N PHE A 161 -12.13 19.50 11.95
CA PHE A 161 -11.81 18.15 12.37
C PHE A 161 -11.84 18.02 13.90
N ALA A 162 -12.31 16.87 14.39
CA ALA A 162 -12.26 16.49 15.79
C ALA A 162 -11.46 15.19 15.96
N ASN A 163 -10.85 15.00 17.13
CA ASN A 163 -10.17 13.75 17.46
C ASN A 163 -11.16 12.60 17.68
N THR A 164 -10.82 11.42 17.16
CA THR A 164 -11.56 10.16 17.45
C THR A 164 -11.29 9.65 18.86
N HIS A 165 -12.15 8.76 19.33
CA HIS A 165 -11.91 7.96 20.53
C HIS A 165 -10.70 7.01 20.39
N ALA A 166 -10.23 6.75 19.17
CA ALA A 166 -9.08 5.88 18.90
C ALA A 166 -7.72 6.53 19.24
N GLY A 167 -7.68 7.85 19.46
CA GLY A 167 -6.49 8.51 20.01
C GLY A 167 -6.16 9.87 19.41
N VAL A 168 -5.11 10.47 19.96
CA VAL A 168 -4.69 11.86 19.66
C VAL A 168 -4.19 12.07 18.23
N ARG A 169 -3.82 10.98 17.54
CA ARG A 169 -3.29 10.97 16.16
C ARG A 169 -4.36 10.81 15.09
N TYR A 170 -5.63 10.69 15.46
CA TYR A 170 -6.70 10.33 14.55
C TYR A 170 -7.81 11.37 14.58
N PHE A 171 -8.14 11.90 13.42
CA PHE A 171 -9.06 13.00 13.24
C PHE A 171 -10.14 12.65 12.22
N TYR A 172 -11.33 13.20 12.43
CA TYR A 172 -12.47 13.07 11.53
C TYR A 172 -13.19 14.39 11.35
N ARG A 173 -13.88 14.53 10.22
CA ARG A 173 -14.79 15.63 9.94
C ARG A 173 -15.97 15.11 9.15
N GLU A 174 -17.18 15.41 9.60
CA GLU A 174 -18.39 15.06 8.85
C GLU A 174 -18.49 15.89 7.56
N GLY A 175 -18.76 15.20 6.46
CA GLY A 175 -19.07 15.77 5.15
C GLY A 175 -20.58 15.83 4.91
N ARG A 176 -20.97 15.92 3.64
CA ARG A 176 -22.38 15.80 3.20
C ARG A 176 -22.63 14.39 2.68
N ASP A 177 -23.90 14.04 2.49
CA ASP A 177 -24.31 12.76 1.89
C ASP A 177 -23.80 11.51 2.63
N GLY A 178 -23.47 11.63 3.93
CA GLY A 178 -22.87 10.56 4.73
C GLY A 178 -21.38 10.34 4.45
N PHE A 179 -20.68 11.31 3.88
CA PHE A 179 -19.23 11.28 3.71
C PHE A 179 -18.54 11.68 5.01
N VAL A 180 -17.37 11.12 5.27
CA VAL A 180 -16.55 11.48 6.44
C VAL A 180 -15.11 11.62 5.98
N GLY A 181 -14.53 12.80 6.17
CA GLY A 181 -13.09 13.02 5.99
C GLY A 181 -12.33 12.48 7.19
N SER A 182 -11.20 11.84 6.98
CA SER A 182 -10.32 11.33 8.04
C SER A 182 -8.87 11.73 7.77
N ILE A 183 -8.14 12.02 8.85
CA ILE A 183 -6.70 12.25 8.85
C ILE A 183 -6.10 11.44 10.00
N ALA A 184 -4.98 10.77 9.74
CA ALA A 184 -4.20 10.08 10.75
C ALA A 184 -2.71 10.32 10.57
N PHE A 185 -2.00 10.22 11.69
CA PHE A 185 -0.56 10.38 11.76
C PHE A 185 0.10 9.13 12.34
N ALA A 186 1.12 8.63 11.66
CA ALA A 186 1.91 7.50 12.10
C ALA A 186 3.40 7.78 11.87
N SER A 187 4.25 6.98 12.51
CA SER A 187 5.67 6.98 12.19
C SER A 187 5.86 6.39 10.79
N GLY A 188 6.65 7.08 9.98
CA GLY A 188 7.07 6.59 8.68
C GLY A 188 8.18 5.55 8.84
N SER A 189 8.08 4.53 8.00
CA SER A 189 9.09 3.50 7.91
C SER A 189 9.12 2.87 6.53
N GLY A 190 10.25 2.29 6.19
CA GLY A 190 10.45 1.60 4.93
C GLY A 190 10.98 2.55 3.85
N THR A 191 11.01 2.03 2.64
CA THR A 191 11.60 2.75 1.51
C THR A 191 10.63 2.64 0.35
N SER A 192 10.34 3.77 -0.30
CA SER A 192 9.49 3.75 -1.49
C SER A 192 10.22 3.11 -2.65
N ALA A 193 9.41 2.62 -3.57
CA ALA A 193 9.67 2.42 -4.97
C ALA A 193 11.03 2.95 -5.53
N ASP A 194 11.18 4.27 -5.48
CA ASP A 194 12.28 5.05 -6.05
C ASP A 194 13.52 5.14 -5.14
N ARG A 195 13.56 4.37 -4.06
CA ARG A 195 14.59 4.35 -3.00
C ARG A 195 14.56 5.54 -2.06
N THR A 196 13.49 6.32 -2.05
CA THR A 196 13.32 7.36 -1.02
C THR A 196 13.00 6.70 0.31
N SER A 197 13.89 6.86 1.29
CA SER A 197 13.65 6.37 2.65
C SER A 197 12.56 7.21 3.33
N GLN A 198 11.60 6.53 3.94
CA GLN A 198 10.53 7.12 4.74
C GLN A 198 10.82 7.06 6.24
N ASP A 199 11.97 6.50 6.61
CA ASP A 199 12.41 6.40 8.00
C ASP A 199 12.61 7.80 8.60
N GLY A 200 12.11 8.00 9.83
CA GLY A 200 12.21 9.27 10.53
C GLY A 200 11.24 10.33 10.03
N GLN A 201 10.36 9.99 9.10
CA GLN A 201 9.30 10.86 8.64
C GLN A 201 8.00 10.61 9.42
N VAL A 202 7.07 11.55 9.31
CA VAL A 202 5.68 11.37 9.74
C VAL A 202 4.87 10.98 8.52
N TRP A 203 4.21 9.83 8.62
CA TRP A 203 3.23 9.39 7.63
C TRP A 203 1.90 10.09 7.92
N VAL A 204 1.43 10.88 6.96
CA VAL A 204 0.12 11.54 7.02
C VAL A 204 -0.81 10.83 6.06
N MET A 205 -1.73 10.07 6.63
CA MET A 205 -2.77 9.34 5.91
C MET A 205 -4.03 10.17 5.95
N SER A 206 -4.60 10.48 4.80
CA SER A 206 -5.82 11.29 4.73
C SER A 206 -6.77 10.76 3.67
N GLY A 207 -8.06 10.98 3.84
CA GLY A 207 -9.00 10.52 2.83
C GLY A 207 -10.45 10.69 3.21
N THR A 208 -11.31 10.21 2.34
CA THR A 208 -12.76 10.29 2.53
C THR A 208 -13.39 8.90 2.53
N HIS A 209 -14.16 8.62 3.58
CA HIS A 209 -15.07 7.49 3.67
C HIS A 209 -16.34 7.79 2.88
N LEU A 210 -16.78 6.81 2.09
CA LEU A 210 -17.87 6.92 1.14
C LEU A 210 -18.93 5.88 1.50
N PRO A 211 -20.20 6.27 1.63
CA PRO A 211 -21.27 5.30 1.78
C PRO A 211 -21.46 4.51 0.48
N GLY A 212 -21.67 3.19 0.60
CA GLY A 212 -21.94 2.30 -0.55
C GLY A 212 -20.71 1.74 -1.26
N ILE A 213 -19.52 1.85 -0.65
CA ILE A 213 -18.32 1.08 -1.02
C ILE A 213 -17.96 0.17 0.17
N GLY A 214 -17.66 -1.11 -0.09
CA GLY A 214 -17.27 -2.08 0.94
C GLY A 214 -18.45 -2.68 1.72
N ARG A 215 -18.16 -3.27 2.89
CA ARG A 215 -19.23 -3.68 3.84
C ARG A 215 -19.88 -2.40 4.38
N ASP A 216 -21.21 -2.34 4.36
CA ASP A 216 -22.03 -1.18 4.80
C ASP A 216 -21.85 -0.87 6.31
N VAL A 217 -20.67 -0.39 6.69
CA VAL A 217 -20.42 0.21 7.98
C VAL A 217 -20.86 1.67 7.86
N PRO A 218 -21.81 2.14 8.69
CA PRO A 218 -22.23 3.54 8.67
C PRO A 218 -21.01 4.44 8.83
N SER A 219 -20.84 5.41 7.92
CA SER A 219 -19.82 6.45 8.04
C SER A 219 -20.11 7.28 9.30
N SER A 220 -19.54 6.88 10.42
CA SER A 220 -19.66 7.59 11.68
C SER A 220 -18.27 7.65 12.32
N PRO A 221 -17.92 8.79 12.94
CA PRO A 221 -16.69 8.92 13.71
C PRO A 221 -16.47 7.83 14.76
N ASP A 222 -17.56 7.24 15.26
CA ASP A 222 -17.56 6.21 16.29
C ASP A 222 -17.48 4.78 15.73
N ARG A 223 -17.57 4.60 14.40
CA ARG A 223 -17.72 3.28 13.76
C ARG A 223 -16.73 3.01 12.64
N VAL A 224 -16.07 4.04 12.11
CA VAL A 224 -15.04 3.88 11.08
C VAL A 224 -13.69 3.76 11.79
N ALA A 225 -13.00 2.64 11.60
CA ALA A 225 -11.61 2.52 12.03
C ALA A 225 -10.79 3.66 11.40
N PRO A 226 -9.97 4.38 12.17
CA PRO A 226 -9.17 5.47 11.61
C PRO A 226 -8.41 5.00 10.37
N VAL A 227 -8.32 5.85 9.34
CA VAL A 227 -7.65 5.55 8.05
C VAL A 227 -8.41 4.59 7.12
N HIS A 228 -9.55 4.02 7.52
CA HIS A 228 -10.36 3.21 6.60
C HIS A 228 -11.12 4.10 5.58
N CYS A 229 -10.36 4.73 4.69
CA CYS A 229 -10.84 5.62 3.64
C CYS A 229 -10.92 4.86 2.32
N HIS A 230 -12.03 5.04 1.60
CA HIS A 230 -12.17 4.49 0.26
C HIS A 230 -11.35 5.30 -0.75
N GLN A 231 -11.35 6.62 -0.57
CA GLN A 231 -10.45 7.53 -1.26
C GLN A 231 -9.32 7.88 -0.30
N LEU A 232 -8.12 7.35 -0.53
CA LEU A 232 -6.94 7.58 0.31
C LEU A 232 -5.90 8.45 -0.42
N VAL A 233 -5.30 9.39 0.30
CA VAL A 233 -4.10 10.13 -0.09
C VAL A 233 -3.07 9.97 1.02
N GLN A 234 -1.85 9.61 0.64
CA GLN A 234 -0.74 9.41 1.54
C GLN A 234 0.33 10.46 1.27
N HIS A 235 0.87 11.04 2.34
CA HIS A 235 1.94 12.00 2.28
C HIS A 235 2.99 11.68 3.34
N TRP A 236 4.21 12.13 3.08
CA TRP A 236 5.34 11.98 3.98
C TRP A 236 5.88 13.37 4.32
N ALA A 237 6.04 13.64 5.61
CA ALA A 237 6.55 14.91 6.12
C ALA A 237 7.79 14.67 6.98
N ALA A 238 8.75 15.60 6.90
CA ALA A 238 9.81 15.65 7.90
C ALA A 238 9.20 15.83 9.30
N PRO A 239 9.87 15.38 10.38
CA PRO A 239 9.34 15.38 11.75
C PRO A 239 9.39 16.77 12.39
N THR A 240 8.79 17.75 11.72
CA THR A 240 8.74 19.14 12.18
C THR A 240 7.31 19.68 12.08
N ALA A 241 6.95 20.57 13.01
CA ALA A 241 5.64 21.20 13.01
C ALA A 241 5.38 22.03 11.75
N ASP A 242 6.42 22.68 11.20
CA ASP A 242 6.31 23.52 10.01
C ASP A 242 6.05 22.70 8.75
N ASP A 243 6.73 21.56 8.56
CA ASP A 243 6.45 20.69 7.43
C ASP A 243 5.08 20.05 7.52
N LEU A 244 4.65 19.60 8.71
CA LEU A 244 3.29 19.10 8.90
C LEU A 244 2.25 20.19 8.60
N ARG A 245 2.44 21.41 9.10
CA ARG A 245 1.55 22.54 8.82
C ARG A 245 1.50 22.85 7.33
N ARG A 246 2.66 22.95 6.66
CA ARG A 246 2.76 23.22 5.23
C ARG A 246 2.01 22.15 4.44
N LEU A 247 2.28 20.87 4.73
CA LEU A 247 1.65 19.73 4.07
C LEU A 247 0.12 19.76 4.26
N LEU A 248 -0.35 19.99 5.48
CA LEU A 248 -1.78 20.05 5.79
C LEU A 248 -2.49 21.16 5.01
N VAL A 249 -1.91 22.37 5.00
CA VAL A 249 -2.52 23.53 4.33
C VAL A 249 -2.46 23.43 2.81
N ALA A 250 -1.33 22.97 2.26
CA ALA A 250 -1.09 23.01 0.82
C ALA A 250 -1.68 21.79 0.08
N GLU A 251 -1.73 20.63 0.73
CA GLU A 251 -1.98 19.36 0.04
C GLU A 251 -3.18 18.60 0.63
N VAL A 252 -3.25 18.44 1.95
CA VAL A 252 -4.27 17.56 2.59
C VAL A 252 -5.63 18.22 2.69
N LEU A 253 -5.73 19.36 3.37
CA LEU A 253 -7.01 20.04 3.64
C LEU A 253 -7.75 20.45 2.36
N PRO A 254 -7.09 20.99 1.31
CA PRO A 254 -7.77 21.33 0.06
C PRO A 254 -8.47 20.13 -0.59
N VAL A 255 -7.85 18.95 -0.57
CA VAL A 255 -8.44 17.73 -1.13
C VAL A 255 -9.63 17.26 -0.29
N LEU A 256 -9.53 17.29 1.03
CA LEU A 256 -10.63 16.92 1.92
C LEU A 256 -11.79 17.92 1.90
N ASP A 257 -11.52 19.19 1.60
CA ASP A 257 -12.54 20.21 1.37
C ASP A 257 -13.28 19.97 0.05
N LEU A 258 -12.56 19.60 -1.01
CA LEU A 258 -13.14 19.25 -2.31
C LEU A 258 -13.94 17.95 -2.26
N THR A 259 -13.44 16.93 -1.57
CA THR A 259 -14.04 15.58 -1.56
C THR A 259 -15.11 15.37 -0.50
N ARG A 260 -15.57 16.46 0.16
CA ARG A 260 -16.56 16.43 1.24
C ARG A 260 -17.97 15.96 0.86
N ASP A 261 -18.26 15.87 -0.44
CA ASP A 261 -19.58 15.50 -0.96
C ASP A 261 -19.48 14.78 -2.32
N ARG A 262 -20.62 14.28 -2.80
CA ARG A 262 -20.70 13.48 -4.04
C ARG A 262 -20.20 14.24 -5.27
N ALA A 263 -20.56 15.52 -5.41
CA ALA A 263 -20.26 16.31 -6.60
C ALA A 263 -18.78 16.70 -6.65
N GLY A 264 -18.23 17.13 -5.51
CA GLY A 264 -16.82 17.50 -5.38
C GLY A 264 -15.90 16.30 -5.57
N LEU A 265 -16.20 15.15 -4.95
CA LEU A 265 -15.46 13.91 -5.18
C LEU A 265 -15.53 13.45 -6.65
N ALA A 266 -16.72 13.45 -7.25
CA ALA A 266 -16.88 13.04 -8.64
C ALA A 266 -16.08 13.94 -9.58
N THR A 267 -16.07 15.25 -9.33
CA THR A 267 -15.27 16.21 -10.12
C THR A 267 -13.79 15.92 -9.97
N TRP A 268 -13.31 15.77 -8.73
CA TRP A 268 -11.91 15.51 -8.44
C TRP A 268 -11.43 14.20 -9.08
N ILE A 269 -12.17 13.08 -8.95
CA ILE A 269 -11.76 11.82 -9.60
C ILE A 269 -11.99 11.87 -11.12
N GLY A 270 -13.02 12.57 -11.59
CA GLY A 270 -13.31 12.70 -13.02
C GLY A 270 -12.29 13.51 -13.80
N GLU A 271 -11.58 14.45 -13.16
CA GLU A 271 -10.44 15.17 -13.74
C GLU A 271 -9.24 14.25 -13.96
N ASP A 272 -8.97 13.37 -13.00
CA ASP A 272 -7.87 12.42 -13.06
C ASP A 272 -8.26 11.10 -12.36
N PRO A 273 -8.71 10.09 -13.15
CA PRO A 273 -9.08 8.79 -12.61
C PRO A 273 -7.92 8.00 -11.98
N THR A 274 -6.66 8.43 -12.16
CA THR A 274 -5.51 7.79 -11.51
C THR A 274 -5.40 8.13 -10.03
N ARG A 275 -6.12 9.16 -9.55
CA ARG A 275 -6.29 9.50 -8.13
C ARG A 275 -6.89 8.36 -7.30
N VAL A 276 -7.56 7.40 -7.94
CA VAL A 276 -7.90 6.10 -7.34
C VAL A 276 -6.72 5.15 -7.59
N GLY A 277 -5.89 4.95 -6.57
CA GLY A 277 -4.63 4.20 -6.67
C GLY A 277 -4.82 2.75 -7.11
N VAL A 278 -5.82 2.07 -6.56
CA VAL A 278 -6.16 0.67 -6.91
C VAL A 278 -7.00 0.66 -8.20
N PRO A 279 -6.49 0.14 -9.33
CA PRO A 279 -7.21 0.17 -10.60
C PRO A 279 -8.59 -0.49 -10.54
N ASP A 280 -8.72 -1.57 -9.79
CA ASP A 280 -9.93 -2.40 -9.68
C ASP A 280 -11.07 -1.71 -8.91
N GLN A 281 -10.78 -0.63 -8.18
CA GLN A 281 -11.81 0.17 -7.51
C GLN A 281 -12.45 1.21 -8.45
N ARG A 282 -11.76 1.60 -9.53
CA ARG A 282 -12.24 2.63 -10.48
C ARG A 282 -13.60 2.30 -11.13
N PRO A 283 -13.91 1.04 -11.51
CA PRO A 283 -15.26 0.66 -11.92
C PRO A 283 -16.36 1.06 -10.92
N THR A 284 -16.14 0.81 -9.63
CA THR A 284 -17.07 1.14 -8.55
C THR A 284 -17.34 2.63 -8.47
N TYR A 285 -16.29 3.46 -8.56
CA TYR A 285 -16.42 4.92 -8.63
C TYR A 285 -17.23 5.37 -9.85
N ALA A 286 -16.97 4.81 -11.03
CA ALA A 286 -17.74 5.13 -12.23
C ALA A 286 -19.25 4.84 -12.05
N ARG A 287 -19.59 3.68 -11.45
CA ARG A 287 -20.98 3.33 -11.16
C ARG A 287 -21.62 4.30 -10.18
N LEU A 288 -20.94 4.59 -9.06
CA LEU A 288 -21.44 5.50 -8.03
C LEU A 288 -21.67 6.91 -8.58
N PHE A 289 -20.74 7.45 -9.36
CA PHE A 289 -20.90 8.77 -9.97
C PHE A 289 -22.11 8.81 -10.90
N ALA A 290 -22.32 7.77 -11.70
CA ALA A 290 -23.50 7.67 -12.55
C ALA A 290 -24.80 7.58 -11.73
N GLN A 291 -24.81 6.82 -10.61
CA GLN A 291 -25.95 6.74 -9.69
C GLN A 291 -26.25 8.08 -9.01
N TRP A 292 -25.23 8.88 -8.73
CA TRP A 292 -25.37 10.21 -8.14
C TRP A 292 -25.73 11.30 -9.17
N GLY A 293 -25.96 10.92 -10.44
CA GLY A 293 -26.28 11.86 -11.52
C GLY A 293 -25.07 12.62 -12.08
N GLN A 294 -23.85 12.24 -11.72
CA GLN A 294 -22.58 12.82 -12.20
C GLN A 294 -22.11 12.09 -13.47
N ALA A 295 -22.95 12.11 -14.51
CA ALA A 295 -22.77 11.28 -15.71
C ALA A 295 -21.49 11.60 -16.49
N ASP A 296 -21.09 12.88 -16.58
CA ASP A 296 -19.88 13.29 -17.29
C ASP A 296 -18.61 12.77 -16.59
N GLN A 297 -18.57 12.88 -15.27
CA GLN A 297 -17.47 12.38 -14.44
C GLN A 297 -17.39 10.85 -14.53
N ALA A 298 -18.54 10.16 -14.45
CA ALA A 298 -18.60 8.72 -14.67
C ALA A 298 -18.07 8.33 -16.06
N ALA A 299 -18.46 9.06 -17.11
CA ALA A 299 -18.02 8.81 -18.47
C ALA A 299 -16.50 9.01 -18.64
N ARG A 300 -15.90 10.00 -17.97
CA ARG A 300 -14.43 10.19 -17.96
C ARG A 300 -13.71 9.01 -17.33
N VAL A 301 -14.21 8.49 -16.19
CA VAL A 301 -13.63 7.30 -15.55
C VAL A 301 -13.77 6.07 -16.46
N VAL A 302 -14.93 5.84 -17.08
CA VAL A 302 -15.13 4.74 -18.04
C VAL A 302 -14.19 4.87 -19.24
N ALA A 303 -14.03 6.07 -19.81
CA ALA A 303 -13.13 6.31 -20.93
C ALA A 303 -11.66 6.02 -20.57
N HIS A 304 -11.24 6.36 -19.34
CA HIS A 304 -9.92 6.01 -18.82
C HIS A 304 -9.72 4.49 -18.72
N LEU A 305 -10.70 3.77 -18.15
CA LEU A 305 -10.69 2.31 -18.08
C LEU A 305 -10.61 1.69 -19.46
N ASP A 306 -11.41 2.18 -20.42
CA ASP A 306 -11.37 1.70 -21.79
C ASP A 306 -10.01 1.90 -22.44
N ARG A 307 -9.36 3.05 -22.21
CA ARG A 307 -8.06 3.34 -22.80
C ARG A 307 -6.92 2.53 -22.18
N HIS A 308 -6.93 2.35 -20.86
CA HIS A 308 -5.75 1.89 -20.12
C HIS A 308 -5.89 0.49 -19.49
N TRP A 309 -7.11 -0.02 -19.28
CA TRP A 309 -7.37 -1.22 -18.48
C TRP A 309 -8.35 -2.15 -19.18
N ARG A 310 -7.87 -2.89 -20.19
CA ARG A 310 -8.71 -3.79 -21.01
C ARG A 310 -9.45 -4.85 -20.19
N SER A 311 -8.81 -5.39 -19.15
CA SER A 311 -9.40 -6.38 -18.24
C SER A 311 -10.63 -5.84 -17.50
N LEU A 312 -10.65 -4.53 -17.19
CA LEU A 312 -11.73 -3.89 -16.43
C LEU A 312 -12.90 -3.41 -17.28
N ARG A 313 -12.81 -3.49 -18.61
CA ARG A 313 -13.89 -3.04 -19.51
C ARG A 313 -15.18 -3.84 -19.35
N ALA A 314 -15.06 -5.11 -18.99
CA ALA A 314 -16.17 -6.04 -18.77
C ALA A 314 -16.54 -6.15 -17.27
N HIS A 315 -15.91 -5.36 -16.40
CA HIS A 315 -16.25 -5.36 -14.98
C HIS A 315 -17.73 -5.00 -14.79
N PRO A 316 -18.48 -5.70 -13.92
CA PRO A 316 -19.92 -5.46 -13.72
C PRO A 316 -20.26 -4.00 -13.43
N ASP A 317 -19.48 -3.34 -12.58
CA ASP A 317 -19.68 -1.93 -12.26
C ASP A 317 -19.40 -0.99 -13.45
N THR A 318 -18.45 -1.33 -14.33
CA THR A 318 -18.22 -0.56 -15.57
C THR A 318 -19.39 -0.71 -16.54
N ALA A 319 -19.98 -1.91 -16.65
CA ALA A 319 -21.17 -2.14 -17.45
C ALA A 319 -22.38 -1.37 -16.90
N ALA A 320 -22.62 -1.45 -15.59
CA ALA A 320 -23.71 -0.72 -14.92
C ALA A 320 -23.55 0.81 -15.08
N ALA A 321 -22.33 1.33 -14.93
CA ALA A 321 -22.05 2.75 -15.15
C ALA A 321 -22.45 3.20 -16.56
N ARG A 322 -22.10 2.42 -17.61
CA ARG A 322 -22.47 2.73 -19.00
C ARG A 322 -23.97 2.77 -19.23
N GLU A 323 -24.71 1.84 -18.63
CA GLU A 323 -26.17 1.82 -18.74
C GLU A 323 -26.79 3.07 -18.13
N LEU A 324 -26.34 3.46 -16.93
CA LEU A 324 -26.79 4.67 -16.26
C LEU A 324 -26.43 5.94 -17.04
N ILE A 325 -25.22 6.04 -17.59
CA ILE A 325 -24.80 7.16 -18.45
C ILE A 325 -25.69 7.26 -19.70
N ARG A 326 -25.97 6.13 -20.37
CA ARG A 326 -26.86 6.10 -21.56
C ARG A 326 -28.29 6.50 -21.22
N ALA A 327 -28.79 6.08 -20.05
CA ALA A 327 -30.12 6.44 -19.59
C ALA A 327 -30.22 7.94 -19.30
N ALA A 328 -29.18 8.54 -18.72
CA ALA A 328 -29.10 9.98 -18.48
C ALA A 328 -29.09 10.79 -19.78
N ALA A 329 -28.38 10.33 -20.83
CA ALA A 329 -28.32 11.01 -22.12
C ALA A 329 -29.63 11.00 -22.93
N ARG A 330 -30.64 10.22 -22.50
CA ARG A 330 -31.96 10.12 -23.17
C ARG A 330 -33.03 10.98 -22.49
N ARG A 331 -32.72 11.64 -21.38
CA ARG A 331 -33.60 12.56 -20.66
C ARG A 331 -33.29 13.99 -21.08
#